data_AF-A0A496Y8M3-F1
#
_entry.id   AF-A0A496Y8M3-F1
#
_cell.length_a   1.000
_cell.length_b   1.000
_cell.length_c   1.000
_cell.angle_alpha   90.00
_cell.angle_beta   90.00
_cell.angle_gamma   90.00
#
_symmetry.space_group_name_H-M   'P 1'
#
loop_
_entity.id
_entity.type
_entity.pdbx_description
1 polymer ?
#
loop_
_entity_poly.entity_id
_entity_poly.type
_entity_poly.pdbx_seq_one_letter_code
_entity_poly.pdbx_strand_id
1 'polypeptide(L)'
;MAEKKLSKKQIKDLSKKLSYAPRLVWDEISAAEKKRVFSFADGYKKFLDSAKTEREAVLHIQAMAEKSGFLLQPGKSSSGGLIRVFHGKAIALVKPGKEPIEKGVRIIVSHIDSPRLDLKQRPLYEDVDLAFLKT
;
A
#
# COMPACT_ATOMS: atom_id res chain seq x y z
N MET A 1 30.71 -22.26 31.18
CA MET A 1 30.97 -22.28 29.72
C MET A 1 31.90 -21.11 29.42
N ALA A 2 33.08 -21.36 28.84
CA ALA A 2 34.10 -20.32 28.65
C ALA A 2 33.68 -19.32 27.57
N GLU A 3 33.64 -18.03 27.92
CA GLU A 3 33.43 -16.95 26.96
C GLU A 3 34.60 -16.90 25.97
N LYS A 4 34.37 -17.35 24.73
CA LYS A 4 35.34 -17.14 23.65
C LYS A 4 35.40 -15.65 23.32
N LYS A 5 36.43 -14.95 23.80
CA LYS A 5 36.71 -13.56 23.43
C LYS A 5 36.98 -13.46 21.92
N LEU A 6 36.04 -12.88 21.18
CA LEU A 6 36.17 -12.58 19.76
C LEU A 6 37.32 -11.59 19.51
N SER A 7 38.11 -11.80 18.45
CA SER A 7 39.18 -10.87 18.08
C SER A 7 38.61 -9.54 17.56
N LYS A 8 39.37 -8.44 17.68
CA LYS A 8 38.96 -7.12 17.14
C LYS A 8 38.56 -7.17 15.66
N LYS A 9 39.19 -8.04 14.86
CA LYS A 9 38.87 -8.25 13.44
C LYS A 9 37.52 -8.97 13.28
N GLN A 10 37.28 -10.00 14.08
CA GLN A 10 35.99 -10.72 14.10
C GLN A 10 34.85 -9.79 14.54
N ILE A 11 35.07 -8.95 15.55
CA ILE A 11 34.10 -7.96 16.01
C ILE A 11 33.78 -6.95 14.90
N LYS A 12 34.78 -6.48 14.15
CA LYS A 12 34.59 -5.55 13.03
C LYS A 12 33.80 -6.18 11.89
N ASP A 13 34.08 -7.44 11.54
CA ASP A 13 33.35 -8.17 10.49
C ASP A 13 31.91 -8.49 10.92
N LEU A 14 31.70 -8.88 12.17
CA LEU A 14 30.37 -9.07 12.76
C LEU A 14 29.58 -7.76 12.80
N SER A 15 30.22 -6.67 13.25
CA SER A 15 29.61 -5.34 13.26
C SER A 15 29.18 -4.93 11.85
N LYS A 16 30.01 -5.13 10.82
CA LYS A 16 29.64 -4.81 9.43
C LYS A 16 28.48 -5.67 8.91
N LYS A 17 28.34 -6.92 9.35
CA LYS A 17 27.25 -7.83 8.95
C LYS A 17 25.95 -7.61 9.70
N LEU A 18 26.03 -7.23 10.97
CA LEU A 18 24.88 -7.13 11.87
C LEU A 18 24.38 -5.70 12.06
N SER A 19 25.22 -4.69 11.78
CA SER A 19 24.79 -3.30 11.82
C SER A 19 24.08 -2.91 10.54
N TYR A 20 22.98 -2.18 10.70
CA TYR A 20 22.34 -1.49 9.59
C TYR A 20 23.16 -0.25 9.23
N ALA A 21 23.53 -0.14 7.96
CA ALA A 21 24.12 1.07 7.39
C ALA A 21 23.20 1.54 6.25
N PRO A 22 22.69 2.79 6.28
CA PRO A 22 21.84 3.29 5.22
C PRO A 22 22.65 3.37 3.92
N ARG A 23 22.06 2.88 2.83
CA ARG A 23 22.64 2.96 1.48
C ARG A 23 21.62 3.60 0.55
N LEU A 24 22.13 4.38 -0.39
CA LEU A 24 21.30 4.97 -1.44
C LEU A 24 20.94 3.88 -2.44
N VAL A 25 19.63 3.62 -2.58
CA VAL A 25 19.14 2.53 -3.44
C VAL A 25 19.63 2.66 -4.88
N TRP A 26 19.71 3.88 -5.42
CA TRP A 26 20.13 4.14 -6.80
C TRP A 26 21.59 3.79 -7.10
N ASP A 27 22.44 3.74 -6.08
CA ASP A 27 23.87 3.38 -6.20
C ASP A 27 24.06 1.86 -6.14
N GLU A 28 23.14 1.13 -5.51
CA GLU A 28 23.24 -0.31 -5.28
C GLU A 28 22.53 -1.16 -6.35
N ILE A 29 21.53 -0.59 -7.04
CA ILE A 29 20.74 -1.34 -8.03
C ILE A 29 21.33 -1.31 -9.44
N SER A 30 21.25 -2.44 -10.13
CA SER A 30 21.67 -2.61 -11.52
C SER A 30 20.81 -1.82 -12.51
N ALA A 31 21.29 -1.64 -13.75
CA ALA A 31 20.51 -0.97 -14.80
C ALA A 31 19.18 -1.70 -15.10
N ALA A 32 19.16 -3.03 -15.02
CA ALA A 32 17.96 -3.84 -15.19
C ALA A 32 16.95 -3.59 -14.05
N GLU A 33 17.41 -3.46 -12.82
CA GLU A 33 16.57 -3.10 -11.67
C GLU A 33 16.01 -1.70 -11.78
N LYS A 34 16.81 -0.71 -12.20
CA LYS A 34 16.33 0.65 -12.47
C LYS A 34 15.17 0.62 -13.47
N LYS A 35 15.28 -0.15 -14.55
CA LYS A 35 14.20 -0.33 -15.53
C LYS A 35 12.93 -0.92 -14.90
N ARG A 36 13.06 -1.92 -14.01
CA ARG A 36 11.91 -2.49 -13.27
C ARG A 36 11.24 -1.48 -12.36
N VAL A 37 12.02 -0.65 -11.67
CA VAL A 37 11.50 0.43 -10.79
C VAL A 37 10.65 1.40 -11.61
N PHE A 38 11.15 1.89 -12.74
CA PHE A 38 10.38 2.81 -13.58
C PHE A 38 9.12 2.16 -14.17
N SER A 39 9.22 0.90 -14.62
CA SER A 39 8.04 0.17 -15.11
C SER A 39 6.96 0.00 -14.03
N PHE A 40 7.35 -0.23 -12.77
CA PHE A 40 6.42 -0.26 -11.65
C PHE A 40 5.83 1.14 -11.38
N ALA A 41 6.66 2.18 -11.40
CA ALA A 41 6.24 3.56 -11.19
C ALA A 41 5.22 4.04 -12.24
N ASP A 42 5.29 3.55 -13.49
CA ASP A 42 4.29 3.84 -14.52
C ASP A 42 2.90 3.31 -14.16
N GLY A 43 2.82 2.12 -13.57
CA GLY A 43 1.57 1.59 -13.03
C GLY A 43 1.08 2.40 -11.84
N TYR A 44 1.99 2.81 -10.95
CA TYR A 44 1.67 3.63 -9.79
C TYR A 44 1.12 5.02 -10.18
N LYS A 45 1.72 5.68 -11.17
CA LYS A 45 1.21 6.95 -11.72
C LYS A 45 -0.23 6.82 -12.22
N LYS A 46 -0.53 5.78 -13.00
CA LYS A 46 -1.89 5.52 -13.50
C LYS A 46 -2.90 5.29 -12.38
N PHE A 47 -2.49 4.60 -11.31
CA PHE A 47 -3.32 4.46 -10.12
C PHE A 47 -3.59 5.82 -9.48
N LEU A 48 -2.56 6.63 -9.24
CA LEU A 48 -2.72 7.97 -8.68
C LEU A 48 -3.57 8.90 -9.55
N ASP A 49 -3.51 8.77 -10.87
CA ASP A 49 -4.30 9.57 -11.81
C ASP A 49 -5.80 9.26 -11.72
N SER A 50 -6.14 8.04 -11.32
CA SER A 50 -7.54 7.58 -11.30
C SER A 50 -8.14 7.53 -9.89
N ALA A 51 -7.31 7.50 -8.84
CA ALA A 51 -7.72 7.36 -7.45
C ALA A 51 -7.51 8.68 -6.66
N LYS A 52 -8.29 9.73 -6.96
CA LYS A 52 -8.12 11.06 -6.33
C LYS A 52 -8.89 11.19 -5.02
N THR A 53 -10.00 10.47 -4.88
CA THR A 53 -10.81 10.40 -3.68
C THR A 53 -10.76 9.02 -3.05
N GLU A 54 -11.13 8.92 -1.77
CA GLU A 54 -11.16 7.64 -1.06
C GLU A 54 -12.09 6.62 -1.75
N ARG A 55 -13.16 7.11 -2.40
CA ARG A 55 -14.14 6.27 -3.10
C ARG A 55 -13.58 5.72 -4.41
N GLU A 56 -12.90 6.55 -5.19
CA GLU A 56 -12.24 6.12 -6.42
C GLU A 56 -11.10 5.14 -6.12
N ALA A 57 -10.33 5.40 -5.06
CA ALA A 57 -9.28 4.51 -4.61
C ALA A 57 -9.83 3.12 -4.25
N VAL A 58 -10.93 3.05 -3.49
CA VAL A 58 -11.60 1.77 -3.18
C VAL A 58 -12.01 1.03 -4.45
N LEU A 59 -12.66 1.72 -5.40
CA LEU A 59 -13.11 1.11 -6.65
C LEU A 59 -11.93 0.57 -7.48
N HIS A 60 -10.84 1.34 -7.59
CA HIS A 60 -9.63 0.91 -8.29
C HIS A 60 -8.96 -0.30 -7.64
N ILE A 61 -8.80 -0.28 -6.31
CA ILE A 61 -8.19 -1.38 -5.56
C ILE A 61 -9.05 -2.64 -5.69
N GLN A 62 -10.37 -2.51 -5.57
CA GLN A 62 -11.31 -3.61 -5.73
C GLN A 62 -11.17 -4.25 -7.12
N ALA A 63 -11.21 -3.46 -8.19
CA ALA A 63 -11.10 -3.95 -9.55
C ALA A 63 -9.74 -4.65 -9.81
N MET A 64 -8.65 -4.13 -9.25
CA MET A 64 -7.33 -4.76 -9.34
C MET A 64 -7.27 -6.09 -8.57
N ALA A 65 -7.88 -6.14 -7.38
CA ALA A 65 -7.92 -7.34 -6.54
C ALA A 65 -8.79 -8.43 -7.18
N GLU A 66 -9.95 -8.10 -7.73
CA GLU A 66 -10.83 -9.02 -8.45
C GLU A 66 -10.11 -9.66 -9.66
N LYS A 67 -9.41 -8.85 -10.47
CA LYS A 67 -8.57 -9.33 -11.57
C LYS A 67 -7.44 -10.25 -11.11
N SER A 68 -7.00 -10.11 -9.86
CA SER A 68 -5.96 -10.93 -9.24
C SER A 68 -6.50 -12.19 -8.54
N GLY A 69 -7.80 -12.48 -8.69
CA GLY A 69 -8.45 -13.67 -8.12
C GLY A 69 -8.93 -13.51 -6.68
N PHE A 70 -9.09 -12.28 -6.19
CA PHE A 70 -9.76 -12.02 -4.92
C PHE A 70 -11.29 -12.02 -5.11
N LEU A 71 -12.01 -12.47 -4.08
CA LEU A 71 -13.46 -12.65 -4.10
C LEU A 71 -14.15 -11.74 -3.09
N LEU A 72 -15.29 -11.16 -3.48
CA LEU A 72 -16.13 -10.32 -2.61
C LEU A 72 -16.85 -11.11 -1.51
N GLN A 73 -17.04 -12.41 -1.68
CA GLN A 73 -17.63 -13.27 -0.66
C GLN A 73 -16.80 -14.56 -0.52
N PRO A 74 -16.55 -15.02 0.71
CA PRO A 74 -15.94 -16.32 0.93
C PRO A 74 -16.90 -17.40 0.42
N GLY A 75 -16.49 -18.12 -0.63
CA GLY A 75 -17.11 -19.39 -0.96
C GLY A 75 -16.80 -20.43 0.12
N LYS A 76 -17.63 -21.48 0.24
CA LYS A 76 -17.44 -22.58 1.22
C LYS A 76 -16.05 -23.24 1.18
N SER A 77 -15.27 -23.04 0.12
CA SER A 77 -13.93 -23.57 -0.08
C SER A 77 -13.04 -22.62 -0.89
N SER A 78 -13.01 -21.32 -0.55
CA SER A 78 -12.15 -20.38 -1.30
C SER A 78 -10.71 -20.39 -0.76
N SER A 79 -9.80 -21.01 -1.50
CA SER A 79 -8.35 -20.81 -1.39
C SER A 79 -7.89 -19.44 -1.94
N GLY A 80 -8.82 -18.67 -2.52
CA GLY A 80 -8.59 -17.32 -3.06
C GLY A 80 -8.51 -16.23 -2.00
N GLY A 81 -8.01 -15.06 -2.39
CA GLY A 81 -8.03 -13.87 -1.55
C GLY A 81 -9.46 -13.35 -1.31
N LEU A 82 -9.69 -12.64 -0.22
CA LEU A 82 -10.99 -12.07 0.14
C LEU A 82 -10.94 -10.54 0.10
N ILE A 83 -12.00 -9.93 -0.40
CA ILE A 83 -12.22 -8.48 -0.41
C ILE A 83 -13.34 -8.13 0.58
N ARG A 84 -13.11 -7.08 1.37
CA ARG A 84 -14.13 -6.45 2.20
C ARG A 84 -14.10 -4.95 1.97
N VAL A 85 -15.24 -4.38 1.59
CA VAL A 85 -15.41 -2.93 1.39
C VAL A 85 -16.31 -2.39 2.49
N PHE A 86 -15.93 -1.24 3.07
CA PHE A 86 -16.68 -0.56 4.13
C PHE A 86 -17.08 0.84 3.66
N HIS A 87 -18.39 1.09 3.56
CA HIS A 87 -19.02 2.32 3.06
C HIS A 87 -18.46 2.87 1.73
N GLY A 88 -17.79 2.03 0.93
CA GLY A 88 -17.09 2.47 -0.29
C GLY A 88 -15.91 3.41 -0.02
N LYS A 89 -15.44 3.54 1.22
CA LYS A 89 -14.36 4.46 1.63
C LYS A 89 -13.15 3.77 2.24
N ALA A 90 -13.30 2.50 2.62
CA ALA A 90 -12.21 1.66 3.08
C ALA A 90 -12.32 0.27 2.46
N ILE A 91 -11.18 -0.37 2.27
CA ILE A 91 -11.08 -1.70 1.68
C ILE A 91 -10.03 -2.53 2.43
N ALA A 92 -10.36 -3.78 2.71
CA ALA A 92 -9.46 -4.77 3.28
C ALA A 92 -9.31 -5.95 2.31
N LEU A 93 -8.06 -6.32 2.06
CA LEU A 93 -7.69 -7.48 1.25
C LEU A 93 -7.03 -8.51 2.16
N VAL A 94 -7.60 -9.72 2.19
CA VAL A 94 -7.10 -10.81 3.02
C VAL A 94 -6.61 -11.93 2.12
N LYS A 95 -5.38 -12.37 2.35
CA LYS A 95 -4.82 -13.57 1.70
C LYS A 95 -4.63 -14.67 2.74
N PRO A 96 -5.49 -15.71 2.76
CA PRO A 96 -5.35 -16.82 3.70
C PRO A 96 -3.97 -17.48 3.59
N GLY A 97 -3.35 -17.72 4.74
CA GLY A 97 -2.09 -18.46 4.85
C GLY A 97 -2.31 -19.97 4.95
N LYS A 98 -1.22 -20.71 5.13
CA LYS A 98 -1.26 -22.15 5.44
C LYS A 98 -1.45 -22.42 6.94
N GLU A 99 -1.00 -21.50 7.77
CA GLU A 99 -1.04 -21.63 9.22
C GLU A 99 -2.40 -21.21 9.77
N PRO A 100 -2.84 -21.80 10.90
CA PRO A 100 -4.05 -21.36 11.62
C PRO A 100 -3.96 -19.88 12.04
N ILE A 101 -5.10 -19.20 12.07
CA ILE A 101 -5.17 -17.75 12.35
C ILE A 101 -4.70 -17.39 13.76
N GLU A 102 -4.75 -18.36 14.69
CA GLU A 102 -4.30 -18.24 16.07
C GLU A 102 -2.78 -18.01 16.17
N LYS A 103 -2.01 -18.39 15.14
CA LYS A 103 -0.58 -18.08 15.04
C LYS A 103 -0.31 -16.63 14.63
N GLY A 104 -1.36 -15.86 14.37
CA GLY A 104 -1.31 -14.44 14.07
C GLY A 104 -1.40 -14.11 12.58
N VAL A 105 -1.37 -12.81 12.30
CA VAL A 105 -1.53 -12.24 10.96
C VAL A 105 -0.48 -11.16 10.71
N ARG A 106 -0.14 -10.94 9.44
CA ARG A 106 0.70 -9.81 9.02
C ARG A 106 -0.19 -8.75 8.40
N ILE A 107 -0.22 -7.56 9.02
CA ILE A 107 -1.11 -6.48 8.63
C ILE A 107 -0.28 -5.32 8.07
N ILE A 108 -0.70 -4.83 6.91
CA ILE A 108 -0.22 -3.56 6.34
C ILE A 108 -1.44 -2.64 6.30
N VAL A 109 -1.30 -1.46 6.90
CA VAL A 109 -2.36 -0.44 6.96
C VAL A 109 -1.84 0.84 6.34
N SER A 110 -2.66 1.42 5.47
CA SER A 110 -2.44 2.75 4.88
C SER A 110 -3.77 3.49 4.82
N HIS A 111 -3.69 4.82 4.77
CA HIS A 111 -4.86 5.67 4.50
C HIS A 111 -4.94 5.96 3.00
N ILE A 112 -6.16 6.17 2.48
CA ILE A 112 -6.44 6.40 1.05
C ILE A 112 -7.24 7.69 0.82
N ASP A 113 -7.57 8.40 1.89
CA ASP A 113 -8.05 9.77 1.83
C ASP A 113 -6.89 10.73 1.57
N SER A 114 -7.20 11.81 0.86
CA SER A 114 -6.29 12.90 0.56
C SER A 114 -7.00 14.22 0.85
N PRO A 115 -6.25 15.27 1.26
CA PRO A 115 -6.81 16.60 1.44
C PRO A 115 -7.55 17.06 0.19
N ARG A 116 -8.78 17.54 0.36
CA ARG A 116 -9.65 18.03 -0.72
C ARG A 116 -10.61 19.10 -0.22
N LEU A 117 -11.23 19.79 -1.17
CA LEU A 117 -12.32 20.72 -0.91
C LEU A 117 -13.64 19.99 -1.14
N ASP A 118 -14.48 19.95 -0.11
CA ASP A 118 -15.81 19.36 -0.18
C ASP A 118 -16.84 20.47 -0.26
N LEU A 119 -17.86 20.29 -1.10
CA LEU A 119 -18.95 21.24 -1.20
C LEU A 119 -19.78 21.26 0.09
N LYS A 120 -20.21 22.45 0.52
CA LYS A 120 -21.19 22.56 1.61
C LYS A 120 -22.52 21.92 1.21
N GLN A 121 -23.35 21.61 2.21
CA GLN A 121 -24.67 21.01 1.99
C GLN A 121 -25.57 21.82 1.04
N ARG A 122 -25.45 23.16 1.05
CA ARG A 122 -26.10 24.08 0.10
C ARG A 122 -25.02 24.93 -0.57
N PRO A 123 -24.38 24.41 -1.64
CA PRO A 123 -23.17 25.02 -2.18
C PRO A 123 -23.46 26.07 -3.24
N LEU A 124 -24.56 25.95 -3.97
CA LEU A 124 -24.88 26.82 -5.11
C LEU A 124 -25.32 28.21 -4.61
N TYR A 125 -24.61 29.24 -5.05
CA TYR A 125 -25.00 30.64 -4.88
C TYR A 125 -24.57 31.45 -6.10
N GLU A 126 -25.12 32.65 -6.23
CA GLU A 126 -24.77 33.61 -7.29
C GLU A 126 -24.08 34.82 -6.68
N ASP A 127 -23.04 35.31 -7.34
CA ASP A 127 -22.37 36.56 -7.01
C ASP A 127 -21.84 37.19 -8.30
N VAL A 128 -21.98 38.51 -8.47
CA VAL A 128 -21.56 39.24 -9.68
C VAL A 128 -22.05 38.59 -11.00
N ASP A 129 -23.33 38.19 -11.05
CA ASP A 129 -23.96 37.49 -12.19
C ASP A 129 -23.28 36.16 -12.61
N LEU A 130 -22.51 35.53 -11.69
CA LEU A 130 -21.86 34.23 -11.88
C LEU A 130 -22.31 33.21 -10.83
N ALA A 131 -22.53 31.96 -11.26
CA ALA A 131 -22.84 30.85 -10.37
C ALA A 131 -21.57 30.25 -9.74
N PHE A 132 -21.55 30.15 -8.41
CA PHE A 132 -20.43 29.61 -7.63
C PHE A 132 -20.86 28.42 -6.77
N LEU A 133 -19.86 27.62 -6.36
CA LEU A 133 -20.03 26.47 -5.48
C LEU A 133 -19.20 26.66 -4.20
N LYS A 134 -19.88 26.86 -3.08
CA LYS A 134 -19.28 27.02 -1.76
C LYS A 134 -18.69 25.71 -1.26
N THR A 135 -17.45 25.77 -0.79
CA THR A 135 -16.72 24.70 -0.10
C THR A 135 -16.66 24.96 1.41
#